data_AF-A0A3B6AQA6-F1
#
_entry.id   AF-A0A3B6AQA6-F1
#
_cell.length_a   1.000
_cell.length_b   1.000
_cell.length_c   1.000
_cell.angle_alpha   90.00
_cell.angle_beta   90.00
_cell.angle_gamma   90.00
#
_symmetry.space_group_name_H-M   'P 1'
#
loop_
_entity.id
_entity.type
_entity.pdbx_description
1 polymer ?
#
loop_
_entity_poly.entity_id
_entity_poly.type
_entity_poly.pdbx_seq_one_letter_code
_entity_poly.pdbx_strand_id
1 'polypeptide(L)'
;MEASAVAALYPAHRCKTIYLVRHAQGVHNAEEEKDIVDFTLPELLDAQLTPLGWSQVDCLREHVTKSGLAKKIELVIVSPLMRTMQTAVGVFGGGNYTDGVTAPPLMVEGAENSGRQAISSLNCPPFLAVEACREKLSVLTSDKRSSITRYRTLFPAIDFSLIKNDEDVLWGPDVIETDESVVARGMNFFDWIPMFLKNHVICITFF
;
A
#
# COMPACT_ATOMS: atom_id res chain seq x y z
N MET A 1 -13.80 -6.80 -37.52
CA MET A 1 -12.41 -6.34 -37.67
C MET A 1 -11.68 -6.68 -36.39
N GLU A 2 -10.86 -7.72 -36.40
CA GLU A 2 -9.98 -8.04 -35.27
C GLU A 2 -8.89 -6.96 -35.19
N ALA A 3 -8.70 -6.38 -34.01
CA ALA A 3 -7.60 -5.46 -33.77
C ALA A 3 -6.29 -6.27 -33.79
N SER A 4 -5.51 -6.10 -34.86
CA SER A 4 -4.13 -6.58 -34.89
C SER A 4 -3.36 -5.89 -33.77
N ALA A 5 -2.85 -6.67 -32.81
CA ALA A 5 -1.96 -6.17 -31.77
C ALA A 5 -0.67 -5.67 -32.43
N VAL A 6 -0.54 -4.34 -32.55
CA VAL A 6 0.69 -3.72 -33.02
C VAL A 6 1.75 -3.92 -31.94
N ALA A 7 2.73 -4.79 -32.22
CA ALA A 7 3.91 -4.92 -31.39
C ALA A 7 4.73 -3.62 -31.47
N ALA A 8 4.53 -2.73 -30.50
CA ALA A 8 5.32 -1.52 -30.36
C ALA A 8 6.64 -1.84 -29.63
N LEU A 9 7.76 -1.55 -30.29
CA LEU A 9 9.09 -1.64 -29.68
C LEU A 9 9.34 -0.39 -28.84
N TYR A 10 9.26 -0.55 -27.52
CA TYR A 10 9.63 0.51 -26.57
C TYR A 10 11.07 0.32 -26.12
N PRO A 11 11.89 1.40 -26.09
CA PRO A 11 13.24 1.34 -25.54
C PRO A 11 13.16 1.07 -24.02
N ALA A 12 13.37 -0.17 -23.60
CA ALA A 12 13.20 -0.62 -22.21
C ALA A 12 13.96 0.26 -21.18
N HIS A 13 15.15 0.75 -21.54
CA HIS A 13 15.97 1.63 -20.70
C HIS A 13 15.49 3.08 -20.60
N ARG A 14 14.46 3.46 -21.37
CA ARG A 14 13.83 4.80 -21.33
C ARG A 14 12.37 4.74 -20.86
N CYS A 15 11.92 3.56 -20.44
CA CYS A 15 10.60 3.36 -19.87
C CYS A 15 10.71 3.18 -18.35
N LYS A 16 9.61 3.49 -17.66
CA LYS A 16 9.40 3.11 -16.27
C LYS A 16 8.48 1.90 -16.24
N THR A 17 8.85 0.90 -15.47
CA THR A 17 8.02 -0.28 -15.22
C THR A 17 7.30 -0.07 -13.90
N ILE A 18 5.97 -0.07 -13.97
CA ILE A 18 5.12 0.07 -12.79
C ILE A 18 4.46 -1.28 -12.53
N TYR A 19 4.68 -1.82 -11.33
CA TYR A 19 4.00 -3.00 -10.82
C TYR A 19 2.84 -2.53 -9.94
N LEU A 20 1.67 -3.06 -10.24
CA LEU A 20 0.43 -2.72 -9.59
C LEU A 20 0.00 -3.89 -8.69
N VAL A 21 -0.12 -3.66 -7.39
CA VAL A 21 -0.44 -4.69 -6.40
C VAL A 21 -1.67 -4.28 -5.59
N ARG A 22 -2.69 -5.12 -5.60
CA ARG A 22 -3.85 -4.98 -4.72
C ARG A 22 -3.48 -5.39 -3.29
N HIS A 23 -4.04 -4.72 -2.28
CA HIS A 23 -3.87 -5.19 -0.89
C HIS A 23 -4.45 -6.59 -0.68
N ALA A 24 -3.89 -7.33 0.29
CA ALA A 24 -4.46 -8.60 0.72
C ALA A 24 -5.77 -8.38 1.51
N GLN A 25 -6.51 -9.46 1.79
CA GLN A 25 -7.82 -9.36 2.47
C GLN A 25 -7.72 -8.59 3.81
N GLY A 26 -8.46 -7.50 3.92
CA GLY A 26 -8.63 -6.74 5.16
C GLY A 26 -9.85 -7.20 5.96
N VAL A 27 -9.91 -6.82 7.24
CA VAL A 27 -11.07 -7.12 8.10
C VAL A 27 -12.37 -6.58 7.48
N HIS A 28 -12.35 -5.38 6.88
CA HIS A 28 -13.51 -4.82 6.17
C HIS A 28 -14.04 -5.74 5.05
N ASN A 29 -13.17 -6.37 4.24
CA ASN A 29 -13.61 -7.31 3.20
C ASN A 29 -14.26 -8.57 3.80
N ALA A 30 -13.76 -9.05 4.94
CA ALA A 30 -14.34 -10.22 5.61
C ALA A 30 -15.70 -9.89 6.27
N GLU A 31 -15.91 -8.64 6.69
CA GLU A 31 -17.20 -8.18 7.19
C GLU A 31 -18.23 -7.99 6.06
N GLU A 32 -17.80 -7.56 4.85
CA GLU A 32 -18.66 -7.49 3.65
C GLU A 32 -19.31 -8.83 3.28
N GLU A 33 -18.71 -9.96 3.67
CA GLU A 33 -19.22 -11.30 3.39
C GLU A 33 -20.33 -11.75 4.38
N LYS A 34 -20.70 -10.92 5.37
CA LYS A 34 -21.73 -11.24 6.36
C LYS A 34 -23.12 -10.75 5.94
N ASP A 35 -24.17 -11.42 6.46
CA ASP A 35 -25.58 -11.12 6.13
C ASP A 35 -26.06 -9.74 6.63
N ILE A 36 -25.47 -9.21 7.70
CA ILE A 36 -25.75 -7.88 8.23
C ILE A 36 -24.41 -7.19 8.45
N VAL A 37 -24.19 -6.11 7.70
CA VAL A 37 -22.94 -5.34 7.79
C VAL A 37 -23.26 -3.91 8.17
N ASP A 38 -22.73 -3.48 9.32
CA ASP A 38 -22.69 -2.07 9.68
C ASP A 38 -21.31 -1.52 9.31
N PHE A 39 -21.23 -0.90 8.14
CA PHE A 39 -20.00 -0.32 7.63
C PHE A 39 -19.57 0.98 8.32
N THR A 40 -20.36 1.45 9.30
CA THR A 40 -20.03 2.61 10.13
C THR A 40 -19.37 2.21 11.45
N LEU A 41 -19.16 0.91 11.67
CA LEU A 41 -18.52 0.39 12.87
C LEU A 41 -17.13 1.02 13.06
N PRO A 42 -16.84 1.59 14.24
CA PRO A 42 -15.52 2.11 14.57
C PRO A 42 -14.42 1.05 14.47
N GLU A 43 -14.75 -0.23 14.65
CA GLU A 43 -13.83 -1.37 14.54
C GLU A 43 -13.34 -1.61 13.11
N LEU A 44 -14.06 -1.10 12.11
CA LEU A 44 -13.67 -1.15 10.71
C LEU A 44 -12.78 0.02 10.29
N LEU A 45 -12.61 1.04 11.15
CA LEU A 45 -11.75 2.17 10.88
C LEU A 45 -10.35 1.68 10.53
N ASP A 46 -9.87 2.11 9.35
CA ASP A 46 -8.54 1.79 8.86
C ASP A 46 -8.18 0.31 9.01
N ALA A 47 -9.13 -0.56 8.63
CA ALA A 47 -9.06 -2.00 8.88
C ALA A 47 -7.71 -2.64 8.50
N GLN A 48 -7.15 -3.38 9.44
CA GLN A 48 -5.95 -4.23 9.26
C GLN A 48 -6.23 -5.46 8.38
N LEU A 49 -5.17 -6.19 8.03
CA LEU A 49 -5.25 -7.49 7.37
C LEU A 49 -5.80 -8.59 8.30
N THR A 50 -6.55 -9.52 7.71
CA THR A 50 -6.98 -10.76 8.37
C THR A 50 -5.84 -11.79 8.40
N PRO A 51 -5.97 -12.90 9.17
CA PRO A 51 -5.03 -14.03 9.06
C PRO A 51 -4.93 -14.60 7.64
N LEU A 52 -6.03 -14.60 6.88
CA LEU A 52 -6.03 -14.99 5.47
C LEU A 52 -5.28 -13.96 4.61
N GLY A 53 -5.50 -12.66 4.84
CA GLY A 53 -4.76 -11.59 4.17
C GLY A 53 -3.26 -11.71 4.38
N TRP A 54 -2.83 -12.04 5.60
CA TRP A 54 -1.43 -12.31 5.89
C TRP A 54 -0.89 -13.57 5.19
N SER A 55 -1.70 -14.62 5.04
CA SER A 55 -1.31 -15.79 4.25
C SER A 55 -1.13 -15.44 2.76
N GLN A 56 -1.99 -14.58 2.21
CA GLN A 56 -1.85 -14.07 0.83
C GLN A 56 -0.57 -13.24 0.66
N VAL A 57 -0.23 -12.41 1.66
CA VAL A 57 1.04 -11.66 1.70
C VAL A 57 2.24 -12.60 1.66
N ASP A 58 2.22 -13.69 2.42
CA ASP A 58 3.34 -14.65 2.45
C ASP A 58 3.51 -15.36 1.10
N CYS A 59 2.41 -15.78 0.48
CA CYS A 59 2.44 -16.35 -0.87
C CYS A 59 3.00 -15.36 -1.90
N LEU A 60 2.58 -14.10 -1.87
CA LEU A 60 3.08 -13.09 -2.81
C LEU A 60 4.56 -12.79 -2.55
N ARG A 61 4.98 -12.66 -1.28
CA ARG A 61 6.39 -12.50 -0.88
C ARG A 61 7.25 -13.61 -1.47
N GLU A 62 6.82 -14.87 -1.31
CA GLU A 62 7.51 -16.03 -1.86
C GLU A 62 7.64 -15.93 -3.39
N HIS A 63 6.55 -15.59 -4.07
CA HIS A 63 6.53 -15.43 -5.53
C HIS A 63 7.49 -14.33 -6.02
N VAL A 64 7.43 -13.12 -5.46
CA VAL A 64 8.29 -12.00 -5.89
C VAL A 64 9.76 -12.23 -5.55
N THR A 65 10.04 -13.02 -4.51
CA THR A 65 11.40 -13.44 -4.15
C THR A 65 11.94 -14.47 -5.14
N LYS A 66 11.18 -15.53 -5.42
CA LYS A 66 11.58 -16.61 -6.33
C LYS A 66 11.75 -16.13 -7.78
N SER A 67 10.88 -15.23 -8.22
CA SER A 67 10.99 -14.61 -9.56
C SER A 67 12.14 -13.61 -9.70
N GLY A 68 12.76 -13.21 -8.58
CA GLY A 68 13.77 -12.16 -8.52
C GLY A 68 13.20 -10.75 -8.72
N LEU A 69 11.86 -10.60 -8.78
CA LEU A 69 11.20 -9.30 -8.92
C LEU A 69 11.51 -8.38 -7.74
N ALA A 70 11.51 -8.89 -6.51
CA ALA A 70 11.77 -8.10 -5.31
C ALA A 70 13.11 -7.34 -5.37
N LYS A 71 14.14 -7.94 -6.00
CA LYS A 71 15.47 -7.32 -6.17
C LYS A 71 15.52 -6.23 -7.24
N LYS A 72 14.50 -6.17 -8.11
CA LYS A 72 14.39 -5.18 -9.19
C LYS A 72 13.58 -3.95 -8.76
N ILE A 73 12.75 -4.06 -7.71
CA ILE A 73 11.96 -2.92 -7.22
C ILE A 73 12.91 -1.91 -6.58
N GLU A 74 12.83 -0.66 -7.02
CA GLU A 74 13.69 0.41 -6.54
C GLU A 74 12.95 1.36 -5.58
N LEU A 75 11.62 1.33 -5.60
CA LEU A 75 10.73 2.13 -4.74
C LEU A 75 9.38 1.43 -4.59
N VAL A 76 8.84 1.42 -3.37
CA VAL A 76 7.46 1.03 -3.10
C VAL A 76 6.65 2.27 -2.74
N ILE A 77 5.66 2.60 -3.55
CA ILE A 77 4.65 3.61 -3.25
C ILE A 77 3.46 2.90 -2.65
N VAL A 78 2.96 3.41 -1.52
CA VAL A 78 1.88 2.76 -0.79
C VAL A 78 0.77 3.74 -0.45
N SER A 79 -0.48 3.30 -0.60
CA SER A 79 -1.63 3.99 -0.03
C SER A 79 -1.50 4.03 1.51
N PRO A 80 -1.75 5.17 2.18
CA PRO A 80 -1.70 5.28 3.63
C PRO A 80 -2.97 4.71 4.28
N LEU A 81 -3.31 3.45 3.98
CA LEU A 81 -4.30 2.65 4.70
C LEU A 81 -3.58 1.46 5.35
N MET A 82 -4.06 1.01 6.50
CA MET A 82 -3.38 -0.03 7.30
C MET A 82 -3.14 -1.30 6.49
N ARG A 83 -4.19 -1.82 5.83
CA ARG A 83 -4.14 -3.01 4.98
C ARG A 83 -3.13 -2.91 3.83
N THR A 84 -3.03 -1.74 3.18
CA THR A 84 -2.10 -1.54 2.06
C THR A 84 -0.67 -1.45 2.56
N MET A 85 -0.44 -0.76 3.69
CA MET A 85 0.87 -0.70 4.33
C MET A 85 1.32 -2.08 4.81
N GLN A 86 0.49 -2.82 5.55
CA GLN A 86 0.78 -4.19 6.00
C GLN A 86 1.07 -5.13 4.83
N THR A 87 0.31 -5.04 3.74
CA THR A 87 0.57 -5.81 2.52
C THR A 87 1.94 -5.47 1.95
N ALA A 88 2.22 -4.17 1.75
CA ALA A 88 3.44 -3.71 1.12
C ALA A 88 4.69 -4.10 1.94
N VAL A 89 4.70 -3.85 3.25
CA VAL A 89 5.83 -4.16 4.12
C VAL A 89 6.03 -5.67 4.26
N GLY A 90 4.95 -6.45 4.31
CA GLY A 90 5.02 -7.91 4.35
C GLY A 90 5.61 -8.50 3.07
N VAL A 91 5.18 -8.01 1.90
CA VAL A 91 5.64 -8.53 0.60
C VAL A 91 7.06 -8.07 0.27
N PHE A 92 7.36 -6.78 0.45
CA PHE A 92 8.58 -6.16 -0.08
C PHE A 92 9.61 -5.78 0.99
N GLY A 93 9.31 -5.96 2.28
CA GLY A 93 10.24 -5.68 3.38
C GLY A 93 11.40 -6.65 3.49
N GLY A 94 12.39 -6.30 4.31
CA GLY A 94 13.68 -6.99 4.48
C GLY A 94 13.65 -8.38 5.14
N GLY A 95 12.47 -8.88 5.50
CA GLY A 95 12.31 -10.11 6.28
C GLY A 95 12.41 -9.84 7.78
N ASN A 96 12.82 -10.83 8.56
CA ASN A 96 12.84 -10.72 10.02
C ASN A 96 13.86 -9.67 10.48
N TYR A 97 13.44 -8.79 11.39
CA TYR A 97 14.33 -7.88 12.09
C TYR A 97 15.18 -8.67 13.10
N THR A 98 16.50 -8.55 13.02
CA THR A 98 17.43 -9.21 13.97
C THR A 98 18.01 -8.19 14.94
N ASP A 99 18.22 -8.61 16.19
CA ASP A 99 18.83 -7.76 17.22
C ASP A 99 20.23 -7.28 16.80
N GLY A 100 20.52 -6.00 17.06
CA GLY A 100 21.80 -5.35 16.71
C GLY A 100 21.77 -4.47 15.45
N VAL A 101 20.63 -4.38 14.77
CA VAL A 101 20.40 -3.44 13.65
C VAL A 101 20.07 -2.04 14.20
N THR A 102 20.74 -1.01 13.69
CA THR A 102 20.54 0.40 14.09
C THR A 102 19.45 1.13 13.31
N ALA A 103 19.02 0.59 12.16
CA ALA A 103 17.98 1.19 11.33
C ALA A 103 16.58 0.93 11.91
N PRO A 104 15.65 1.90 11.89
CA PRO A 104 14.29 1.67 12.36
C PRO A 104 13.61 0.50 11.60
N PRO A 105 12.78 -0.32 12.26
CA PRO A 105 12.05 -1.39 11.57
C PRO A 105 11.10 -0.79 10.53
N LEU A 106 10.83 -1.55 9.47
CA LEU A 106 9.81 -1.20 8.49
C LEU A 106 8.41 -1.42 9.04
N MET A 107 8.25 -2.44 9.88
CA MET A 107 7.05 -2.68 10.68
C MET A 107 7.46 -3.21 12.05
N VAL A 108 6.91 -2.66 13.12
CA VAL A 108 7.17 -3.14 14.49
C VAL A 108 6.53 -4.51 14.75
N GLU A 109 7.01 -5.20 15.78
CA GLU A 109 6.42 -6.47 16.21
C GLU A 109 4.96 -6.27 16.65
N GLY A 110 4.09 -7.16 16.20
CA GLY A 110 2.68 -7.15 16.57
C GLY A 110 1.91 -5.92 16.12
N ALA A 111 2.40 -5.17 15.11
CA ALA A 111 1.70 -4.00 14.57
C ALA A 111 0.23 -4.34 14.28
N GLU A 112 -0.69 -3.62 14.92
CA GLU A 112 -2.14 -3.88 14.93
C GLU A 112 -2.51 -5.34 15.22
N ASN A 113 -2.00 -5.89 16.32
CA ASN A 113 -2.31 -7.26 16.78
C ASN A 113 -2.09 -8.34 15.71
N SER A 114 -1.19 -8.10 14.75
CA SER A 114 -0.97 -9.00 13.62
C SER A 114 -0.32 -10.34 14.00
N GLY A 115 0.22 -10.47 15.21
CA GLY A 115 0.99 -11.63 15.66
C GLY A 115 2.30 -11.83 14.88
N ARG A 116 2.70 -10.84 14.07
CA ARG A 116 3.90 -10.87 13.24
C ARG A 116 5.13 -10.40 14.01
N GLN A 117 6.27 -11.00 13.72
CA GLN A 117 7.56 -10.44 14.11
C GLN A 117 7.81 -9.11 13.38
N ALA A 118 8.67 -8.28 13.96
CA ALA A 118 9.10 -7.04 13.32
C ALA A 118 9.74 -7.32 11.95
N ILE A 119 9.44 -6.45 10.98
CA ILE A 119 9.96 -6.53 9.61
C ILE A 119 11.09 -5.52 9.44
N SER A 120 12.22 -6.00 8.92
CA SER A 120 13.41 -5.19 8.65
C SER A 120 13.21 -4.20 7.51
N SER A 121 13.78 -3.01 7.67
CA SER A 121 13.96 -2.00 6.62
C SER A 121 15.28 -2.18 5.86
N LEU A 122 16.12 -3.14 6.25
CA LEU A 122 17.35 -3.46 5.54
C LEU A 122 17.06 -4.38 4.35
N ASN A 123 17.86 -4.27 3.29
CA ASN A 123 17.75 -5.10 2.09
C ASN A 123 16.37 -5.04 1.39
N CYS A 124 15.61 -3.97 1.60
CA CYS A 124 14.40 -3.66 0.86
C CYS A 124 14.50 -2.27 0.21
N PRO A 125 13.68 -1.99 -0.83
CA PRO A 125 13.56 -0.63 -1.35
C PRO A 125 13.00 0.33 -0.29
N PRO A 126 13.17 1.65 -0.48
CA PRO A 126 12.45 2.66 0.29
C PRO A 126 10.93 2.57 0.07
N PHE A 127 10.17 2.99 1.08
CA PHE A 127 8.71 3.02 1.07
C PHE A 127 8.22 4.47 1.21
N LEU A 128 7.32 4.88 0.33
CA LEU A 128 6.75 6.23 0.29
C LEU A 128 5.23 6.18 0.33
N ALA A 129 4.63 6.77 1.36
CA ALA A 129 3.19 6.85 1.51
C ALA A 129 2.62 8.03 0.69
N VAL A 130 1.60 7.76 -0.14
CA VAL A 130 1.01 8.76 -1.03
C VAL A 130 -0.52 8.64 -1.00
N GLU A 131 -1.20 9.71 -0.53
CA GLU A 131 -2.67 9.80 -0.44
C GLU A 131 -3.37 9.52 -1.79
N ALA A 132 -2.74 9.89 -2.91
CA ALA A 132 -3.31 9.68 -4.23
C ALA A 132 -3.50 8.19 -4.60
N CYS A 133 -2.88 7.26 -3.88
CA CYS A 133 -3.01 5.82 -4.09
C CYS A 133 -4.20 5.18 -3.34
N ARG A 134 -4.97 5.97 -2.57
CA ARG A 134 -6.15 5.46 -1.85
C ARG A 134 -7.25 5.00 -2.80
N GLU A 135 -8.11 4.12 -2.31
CA GLU A 135 -9.36 3.79 -2.99
C GLU A 135 -10.28 5.00 -3.14
N LYS A 136 -11.42 4.78 -3.79
CA LYS A 136 -12.49 5.78 -3.85
C LYS A 136 -12.99 6.05 -2.43
N LEU A 137 -12.88 7.29 -1.98
CA LEU A 137 -13.36 7.66 -0.65
C LEU A 137 -14.89 7.65 -0.63
N SER A 138 -15.46 6.93 0.32
CA SER A 138 -16.90 6.87 0.56
C SER A 138 -17.22 7.12 2.04
N VAL A 139 -18.47 6.86 2.43
CA VAL A 139 -18.94 6.98 3.81
C VAL A 139 -18.47 5.84 4.72
N LEU A 140 -17.82 4.80 4.16
CA LEU A 140 -17.35 3.64 4.92
C LEU A 140 -16.22 4.06 5.86
N THR A 141 -16.27 3.64 7.13
CA THR A 141 -15.21 3.96 8.10
C THR A 141 -13.87 3.32 7.74
N SER A 142 -13.89 2.21 7.00
CA SER A 142 -12.71 1.54 6.44
C SER A 142 -11.90 2.35 5.45
N ASP A 143 -12.52 3.39 4.89
CA ASP A 143 -11.86 4.29 3.95
C ASP A 143 -11.10 5.38 4.69
N LYS A 144 -11.45 5.65 5.96
CA LYS A 144 -10.76 6.62 6.81
C LYS A 144 -9.44 6.06 7.29
N ARG A 145 -8.35 6.78 7.03
CA ARG A 145 -7.03 6.40 7.55
C ARG A 145 -6.84 6.87 8.99
N SER A 146 -5.95 6.20 9.73
CA SER A 146 -5.48 6.69 11.03
C SER A 146 -4.52 7.89 10.88
N SER A 147 -4.13 8.47 12.02
CA SER A 147 -3.16 9.56 12.05
C SER A 147 -1.76 9.12 11.60
N ILE A 148 -1.02 10.04 10.98
CA ILE A 148 0.39 9.80 10.60
C ILE A 148 1.25 9.59 11.85
N THR A 149 0.93 10.26 12.96
CA THR A 149 1.54 10.05 14.26
C THR A 149 1.41 8.59 14.69
N ARG A 150 0.22 7.97 14.55
CA ARG A 150 0.04 6.53 14.78
C ARG A 150 0.86 5.70 13.79
N TYR A 151 0.82 6.02 12.50
CA TYR A 151 1.56 5.24 11.52
C TYR A 151 3.06 5.22 11.75
N ARG A 152 3.65 6.33 12.22
CA ARG A 152 5.08 6.37 12.55
C ARG A 152 5.47 5.48 13.72
N THR A 153 4.54 5.12 14.62
CA THR A 153 4.84 4.15 15.69
C THR A 153 4.81 2.72 15.18
N LEU A 154 4.01 2.44 14.15
CA LEU A 154 3.81 1.09 13.59
C LEU A 154 4.75 0.78 12.43
N PHE A 155 5.03 1.77 11.59
CA PHE A 155 5.86 1.69 10.38
C PHE A 155 6.95 2.78 10.37
N PRO A 156 7.91 2.76 11.30
CA PRO A 156 8.85 3.87 11.48
C PRO A 156 9.73 4.18 10.26
N ALA A 157 9.97 3.22 9.37
CA ALA A 157 10.79 3.41 8.16
C ALA A 157 10.00 3.76 6.88
N ILE A 158 8.66 3.90 6.93
CA ILE A 158 7.89 4.44 5.81
C ILE A 158 8.01 5.96 5.79
N ASP A 159 8.29 6.54 4.62
CA ASP A 159 8.32 7.97 4.42
C ASP A 159 6.88 8.52 4.23
N PHE A 160 6.44 9.35 5.17
CA PHE A 160 5.15 10.05 5.14
C PHE A 160 5.29 11.55 4.81
N SER A 161 6.46 12.01 4.34
CA SER A 161 6.76 13.43 4.13
C SER A 161 5.85 14.13 3.12
N LEU A 162 5.22 13.39 2.21
CA LEU A 162 4.26 13.93 1.23
C LEU A 162 2.86 14.14 1.82
N ILE A 163 2.56 13.60 3.00
CA ILE A 163 1.27 13.75 3.66
C ILE A 163 1.32 14.97 4.58
N LYS A 164 0.52 15.99 4.26
CA LYS A 164 0.55 17.30 4.92
C LYS A 164 -0.17 17.33 6.26
N ASN A 165 -1.24 16.56 6.41
CA ASN A 165 -2.12 16.59 7.58
C ASN A 165 -1.97 15.31 8.39
N ASP A 166 -1.81 15.45 9.70
CA ASP A 166 -1.70 14.28 10.59
C ASP A 166 -3.00 13.46 10.57
N GLU A 167 -4.13 14.12 10.78
CA GLU A 167 -5.47 13.54 10.65
C GLU A 167 -5.91 13.41 9.19
N ASP A 168 -6.86 12.52 8.96
CA ASP A 168 -7.48 12.33 7.65
C ASP A 168 -8.47 13.45 7.35
N VAL A 169 -8.03 14.43 6.55
CA VAL A 169 -8.87 15.54 6.08
C VAL A 169 -9.55 15.26 4.74
N LEU A 170 -9.21 14.13 4.09
CA LEU A 170 -9.78 13.77 2.79
C LEU A 170 -11.08 12.98 2.96
N TRP A 171 -11.18 12.19 4.02
CA TRP A 171 -12.39 11.45 4.37
C TRP A 171 -13.34 12.28 5.24
N GLY A 172 -14.64 12.15 4.99
CA GLY A 172 -15.70 12.73 5.83
C GLY A 172 -16.92 11.82 5.85
N PRO A 173 -17.72 11.83 6.94
CA PRO A 173 -18.82 10.88 7.14
C PRO A 173 -19.94 11.00 6.11
N ASP A 174 -20.07 12.16 5.47
CA ASP A 174 -21.11 12.48 4.48
C ASP A 174 -20.53 12.79 3.09
N VAL A 175 -19.26 12.44 2.86
CA VAL A 175 -18.53 12.78 1.63
C VAL A 175 -18.26 11.51 0.84
N ILE A 176 -18.74 11.49 -0.40
CA ILE A 176 -18.42 10.44 -1.37
C ILE A 176 -17.65 11.09 -2.51
N GLU A 177 -16.43 10.61 -2.76
CA GLU A 177 -15.63 11.01 -3.91
C GLU A 177 -16.34 10.59 -5.20
N THR A 178 -16.44 11.50 -6.17
CA THR A 178 -17.06 11.17 -7.46
C THR A 178 -16.11 10.35 -8.33
N ASP A 179 -16.65 9.61 -9.30
CA ASP A 179 -15.81 8.82 -10.22
C ASP A 179 -14.89 9.72 -11.04
N GLU A 180 -15.34 10.93 -11.41
CA GLU A 180 -14.52 11.92 -12.10
C GLU A 180 -13.35 12.39 -11.23
N SER A 181 -13.56 12.56 -9.93
CA SER A 181 -12.49 12.91 -8.98
C SER A 181 -11.48 11.78 -8.84
N VAL A 182 -11.93 10.52 -8.77
CA VAL A 182 -11.05 9.34 -8.73
C VAL A 182 -10.19 9.28 -9.99
N VAL A 183 -10.81 9.45 -11.17
CA VAL A 183 -10.09 9.46 -12.45
C VAL A 183 -9.08 10.60 -12.50
N ALA A 184 -9.48 11.82 -12.14
CA ALA A 184 -8.60 12.97 -12.14
C ALA A 184 -7.41 12.79 -11.17
N ARG A 185 -7.66 12.26 -9.96
CA ARG A 185 -6.63 11.93 -8.97
C ARG A 185 -5.66 10.88 -9.49
N GLY A 186 -6.17 9.83 -10.12
CA GLY A 186 -5.36 8.78 -10.75
C GLY A 186 -4.49 9.33 -11.88
N MET A 187 -5.05 10.13 -12.79
CA MET A 187 -4.30 10.77 -13.88
C MET A 187 -3.19 11.68 -13.35
N ASN A 188 -3.51 12.56 -12.40
CA ASN A 188 -2.54 13.44 -11.76
C ASN A 188 -1.41 12.64 -11.08
N PHE A 189 -1.74 11.51 -10.47
CA PHE A 189 -0.74 10.62 -9.85
C PHE A 189 0.19 9.99 -10.90
N PHE A 190 -0.34 9.48 -12.00
CA PHE A 190 0.47 8.90 -13.07
C PHE A 190 1.34 9.94 -13.80
N ASP A 191 0.85 11.18 -13.94
CA ASP A 191 1.64 12.30 -14.48
C ASP A 191 2.75 12.74 -13.51
N TRP A 192 2.50 12.64 -12.20
CA TRP A 192 3.46 12.98 -11.15
C TRP A 192 4.65 12.00 -11.07
N ILE A 193 4.41 10.69 -11.25
CA ILE A 193 5.46 9.64 -11.17
C ILE A 193 6.70 9.99 -12.02
N PRO A 194 6.61 10.25 -13.33
CA PRO A 194 7.79 10.49 -14.15
C PRO A 194 8.49 11.81 -13.85
N MET A 195 7.79 12.80 -13.29
CA MET A 195 8.35 14.10 -12.98
C MET A 195 9.21 14.10 -11.71
N PHE A 196 8.81 13.32 -10.70
CA PHE A 196 9.42 13.40 -9.38
C PHE A 196 10.25 12.18 -9.00
N LEU A 197 10.07 11.05 -9.69
CA LEU A 197 10.75 9.82 -9.35
C LEU A 197 11.82 9.49 -10.39
N LYS A 198 13.07 9.37 -9.93
CA LYS A 198 14.18 8.91 -10.76
C LYS A 198 14.12 7.40 -11.00
N ASN A 199 13.44 6.67 -10.12
CA ASN A 199 13.33 5.21 -10.15
C ASN A 199 12.64 4.72 -11.42
N HIS A 200 13.16 3.64 -11.99
CA HIS A 200 12.65 3.01 -13.19
C HIS A 200 11.72 1.85 -12.89
N VAL A 201 11.76 1.29 -11.69
CA VAL A 201 10.90 0.17 -11.28
C VAL A 201 10.19 0.48 -9.97
N ILE A 202 8.88 0.67 -10.05
CA ILE A 202 8.05 1.13 -8.94
C ILE A 202 6.97 0.09 -8.68
N CYS A 203 6.79 -0.29 -7.42
CA CYS A 203 5.60 -1.04 -6.99
C CYS A 203 4.61 -0.08 -6.35
N ILE A 204 3.33 -0.15 -6.74
CA ILE A 204 2.26 0.67 -6.20
C ILE A 204 1.24 -0.26 -5.57
N THR A 205 0.99 -0.09 -4.28
CA THR A 205 -0.01 -0.88 -3.56
C THR A 205 -1.30 -0.07 -3.38
N PHE A 206 -2.40 -0.52 -4.00
CA PHE A 206 -3.71 0.13 -4.04
C PHE A 206 -4.85 -0.90 -3.80
N PHE A 207 -6.11 -0.49 -3.99
CA PHE A 207 -7.32 -1.31 -3.82
C PHE A 207 -7.68 -2.15 -5.05
#